data_AF-R4N7M4-F1
#
_entry.id   AF-R4N7M4-F1
#
_cell.length_a   1.000
_cell.length_b   1.000
_cell.length_c   1.000
_cell.angle_alpha   90.00
_cell.angle_beta   90.00
_cell.angle_gamma   90.00
#
_symmetry.space_group_name_H-M   'P 1'
#
loop_
_entity.id
_entity.type
_entity.pdbx_description
1 polymer ?
#
loop_
_entity_poly.entity_id
_entity_poly.type
_entity_poly.pdbx_seq_one_letter_code
_entity_poly.pdbx_strand_id
1 'polypeptide(L)'
;NFTGGDLDVNMQKSTLRLGQFNGNSFTSYKDSADRTTRVDFNAKNISIDNFVEINNRVGSGAGRKASSTVLTLQASEKITSRENAEISLYDGATLNLVSSSNQSVDLYGKV
;
A
#
# COMPACT_ATOMS: atom_id res chain seq x y z
N ASN A 1 -4.52 -10.28 -2.26
CA ASN A 1 -3.17 -10.56 -1.72
C ASN A 1 -2.17 -10.54 -2.86
N PHE A 2 -1.49 -9.42 -3.05
CA PHE A 2 -0.23 -9.40 -3.79
C PHE A 2 0.85 -10.01 -2.87
N THR A 3 1.54 -11.05 -3.32
CA THR A 3 2.52 -11.79 -2.51
C THR A 3 3.89 -11.85 -3.16
N GLY A 4 4.82 -11.04 -2.67
CA GLY A 4 6.23 -11.05 -3.07
C GLY A 4 6.54 -10.37 -4.41
N GLY A 5 7.79 -9.93 -4.55
CA GLY A 5 8.32 -9.29 -5.75
C GLY A 5 8.14 -7.77 -5.74
N ASP A 6 9.11 -7.06 -6.28
CA ASP A 6 9.03 -5.60 -6.36
C ASP A 6 8.07 -5.20 -7.50
N LEU A 7 7.22 -4.22 -7.23
CA LEU A 7 6.25 -3.68 -8.17
C LEU A 7 6.47 -2.17 -8.28
N ASP A 8 6.81 -1.69 -9.47
CA ASP A 8 6.90 -0.27 -9.79
C ASP A 8 5.87 0.07 -10.87
N VAL A 9 4.90 0.91 -10.52
CA VAL A 9 3.80 1.30 -11.40
C VAL A 9 3.83 2.82 -11.61
N ASN A 10 4.22 3.20 -12.82
CA ASN A 10 4.31 4.60 -13.21
C ASN A 10 3.10 5.06 -14.05
N MET A 11 2.35 6.02 -13.50
CA MET A 11 1.07 6.52 -13.97
C MET A 11 0.94 8.05 -13.75
N GLN A 12 2.01 8.83 -13.92
CA GLN A 12 2.08 10.25 -13.50
C GLN A 12 1.00 11.19 -14.05
N LYS A 13 0.23 10.76 -15.06
CA LYS A 13 -0.86 11.54 -15.66
C LYS A 13 -2.25 11.06 -15.24
N SER A 14 -2.33 9.98 -14.47
CA SER A 14 -3.58 9.28 -14.13
C SER A 14 -3.83 9.29 -12.63
N THR A 15 -5.11 9.19 -12.26
CA THR A 15 -5.54 8.95 -10.87
C THR A 15 -5.54 7.45 -10.60
N LEU A 16 -4.78 7.02 -9.60
CA LEU A 16 -4.84 5.68 -9.04
C LEU A 16 -5.94 5.62 -7.98
N ARG A 17 -6.80 4.60 -8.06
CA ARG A 17 -7.82 4.32 -7.03
C ARG A 17 -7.53 2.97 -6.42
N LEU A 18 -6.98 2.96 -5.21
CA LEU A 18 -6.84 1.76 -4.42
C LEU A 18 -8.15 1.51 -3.69
N GLY A 19 -8.81 0.40 -3.99
CA GLY A 19 -9.96 -0.02 -3.20
C GLY A 19 -11.32 0.24 -3.86
N GLN A 20 -11.38 0.53 -5.17
CA GLN A 20 -12.62 1.02 -5.80
C GLN A 20 -13.85 0.12 -5.57
N PHE A 21 -13.67 -1.21 -5.61
CA PHE A 21 -14.74 -2.18 -5.36
C PHE A 21 -14.44 -3.10 -4.17
N ASN A 22 -13.20 -3.54 -4.03
CA ASN A 22 -12.70 -4.36 -2.92
C ASN A 22 -11.38 -3.78 -2.41
N GLY A 23 -11.05 -4.04 -1.15
CA GLY A 23 -9.77 -3.61 -0.59
C GLY A 23 -8.56 -4.34 -1.18
N ASN A 24 -7.38 -3.78 -0.91
CA ASN A 24 -6.10 -4.28 -1.41
C ASN A 24 -5.22 -4.78 -0.28
N SER A 25 -4.33 -5.70 -0.59
CA SER A 25 -3.34 -6.18 0.37
C SER A 25 -2.00 -6.44 -0.32
N PHE A 26 -0.93 -5.96 0.30
CA PHE A 26 0.43 -6.09 -0.16
C PHE A 26 1.25 -6.77 0.91
N THR A 27 1.71 -7.99 0.62
CA THR A 27 2.36 -8.83 1.61
C THR A 27 3.59 -9.51 1.04
N SER A 28 4.59 -9.75 1.88
CA SER A 28 5.77 -10.53 1.54
C SER A 28 5.68 -11.91 2.17
N TYR A 29 6.40 -12.88 1.60
CA TYR A 29 6.65 -14.15 2.27
C TYR A 29 8.07 -14.18 2.79
N LYS A 30 8.24 -14.67 4.01
CA LYS A 30 9.55 -15.01 4.55
C LYS A 30 10.16 -16.14 3.73
N ASP A 31 11.35 -15.88 3.20
CA ASP A 31 12.21 -16.84 2.53
C ASP A 31 13.59 -16.86 3.19
N SER A 32 14.52 -17.66 2.69
CA SER A 32 15.86 -17.80 3.27
C SER A 32 16.70 -16.52 3.23
N ALA A 33 16.27 -15.52 2.46
CA ALA A 33 16.96 -14.24 2.29
C ALA A 33 16.23 -13.08 3.00
N ASP A 34 15.13 -13.37 3.72
CA ASP A 34 14.32 -12.39 4.45
C ASP A 34 13.99 -11.13 3.63
N ARG A 35 13.67 -11.32 2.35
CA ARG A 35 13.49 -10.21 1.42
C ARG A 35 12.32 -9.31 1.81
N THR A 36 12.50 -8.02 1.56
CA THR A 36 11.45 -6.99 1.64
C THR A 36 10.77 -6.87 0.28
N THR A 37 9.44 -6.93 0.25
CA THR A 37 8.65 -6.56 -0.93
C THR A 37 8.57 -5.04 -1.01
N ARG A 38 8.94 -4.44 -2.14
CA ARG A 38 8.75 -2.99 -2.39
C ARG A 38 7.68 -2.77 -3.44
N VAL A 39 6.63 -2.05 -3.07
CA VAL A 39 5.54 -1.70 -3.98
C VAL A 39 5.50 -0.18 -4.09
N ASP A 40 5.76 0.32 -5.27
CA ASP A 40 5.85 1.75 -5.55
C ASP A 40 4.81 2.13 -6.60
N PHE A 41 3.93 3.06 -6.24
CA PHE A 41 2.97 3.68 -7.16
C PHE A 41 3.34 5.15 -7.36
N ASN A 42 3.57 5.54 -8.60
CA ASN A 42 3.81 6.94 -8.98
C ASN A 42 2.66 7.44 -9.86
N ALA A 43 1.75 8.21 -9.29
CA ALA A 43 0.53 8.64 -9.97
C ALA A 43 0.33 10.16 -9.90
N LYS A 44 -0.62 10.67 -10.67
CA LYS A 44 -1.06 12.06 -10.54
C LYS A 44 -1.76 12.26 -9.20
N ASN A 45 -2.84 11.53 -8.99
CA ASN A 45 -3.59 11.50 -7.73
C ASN A 45 -3.64 10.06 -7.22
N ILE A 46 -3.67 9.86 -5.91
CA ILE A 46 -3.93 8.55 -5.30
C ILE A 46 -5.13 8.68 -4.37
N SER A 47 -6.16 7.86 -4.59
CA SER A 47 -7.33 7.77 -3.73
C SER A 47 -7.42 6.38 -3.10
N ILE A 48 -7.55 6.33 -1.78
CA ILE A 48 -7.78 5.12 -1.01
C ILE A 48 -9.28 5.05 -0.68
N ASP A 49 -10.00 4.24 -1.43
CA ASP A 49 -11.46 4.21 -1.44
C ASP A 49 -12.06 3.12 -0.52
N ASN A 50 -11.22 2.24 0.04
CA ASN A 50 -11.63 1.09 0.86
C ASN A 50 -10.44 0.68 1.74
N PHE A 51 -10.36 -0.58 2.20
CA PHE A 51 -9.25 -1.05 3.00
C PHE A 51 -7.96 -1.28 2.19
N VAL A 52 -6.82 -0.96 2.78
CA VAL A 52 -5.47 -1.32 2.31
C VAL A 52 -4.71 -1.94 3.46
N GLU A 53 -4.32 -3.20 3.31
CA GLU A 53 -3.55 -3.92 4.31
C GLU A 53 -2.11 -4.13 3.86
N ILE A 54 -1.15 -3.75 4.70
CA ILE A 54 0.28 -3.84 4.39
C ILE A 54 0.92 -4.86 5.32
N ASN A 55 1.57 -5.86 4.71
CA ASN A 55 2.21 -6.99 5.35
C ASN A 55 1.26 -7.84 6.21
N ASN A 56 -0.01 -7.96 5.79
CA ASN A 56 -0.99 -8.78 6.50
C ASN A 56 -0.59 -10.26 6.53
N ARG A 57 -1.28 -11.03 7.35
CA ARG A 57 -1.09 -12.49 7.35
C ARG A 57 -1.74 -13.11 6.12
N VAL A 58 -1.00 -13.97 5.41
CA VAL A 58 -1.61 -14.83 4.38
C VAL A 58 -2.14 -16.12 5.00
N GLY A 59 -3.46 -16.30 4.97
CA GLY A 59 -4.15 -17.52 5.41
C GLY A 59 -4.35 -17.65 6.93
N SER A 60 -4.97 -18.76 7.34
CA SER A 60 -5.40 -19.01 8.73
C SER A 60 -4.46 -19.93 9.54
N GLY A 61 -3.40 -20.51 8.96
CA GLY A 61 -2.55 -21.57 9.58
C GLY A 61 -1.04 -21.29 9.77
N ALA A 62 -0.27 -22.37 10.03
CA ALA A 62 1.18 -22.41 10.27
C ALA A 62 2.06 -22.22 9.00
N GLY A 63 1.52 -21.54 7.99
CA GLY A 63 2.19 -21.28 6.72
C GLY A 63 3.37 -20.31 6.84
N ARG A 64 4.01 -20.01 5.69
CA ARG A 64 5.15 -19.07 5.63
C ARG A 64 4.76 -17.74 6.26
N LYS A 65 5.53 -17.32 7.26
CA LYS A 65 5.36 -16.03 7.93
C LYS A 65 5.53 -14.89 6.93
N ALA A 66 4.91 -13.75 7.19
CA ALA A 66 5.23 -12.55 6.46
C ALA A 66 6.69 -12.14 6.77
N SER A 67 7.37 -11.53 5.79
CA SER A 67 8.69 -10.91 5.99
C SER A 67 8.47 -9.42 6.28
N SER A 68 8.92 -8.53 5.39
CA SER A 68 8.67 -7.08 5.43
C SER A 68 8.10 -6.60 4.10
N THR A 69 7.26 -5.57 4.15
CA THR A 69 6.69 -4.92 2.96
C THR A 69 6.79 -3.41 3.11
N VAL A 70 7.32 -2.74 2.09
CA VAL A 70 7.28 -1.29 1.95
C VAL A 70 6.31 -0.94 0.83
N LEU A 71 5.27 -0.17 1.13
CA LEU A 71 4.38 0.45 0.16
C LEU A 71 4.71 1.94 0.06
N THR A 72 5.10 2.41 -1.12
CA THR A 72 5.28 3.84 -1.41
C THR A 72 4.16 4.33 -2.31
N LEU A 73 3.42 5.31 -1.83
CA LEU A 73 2.42 6.03 -2.59
C LEU A 73 2.98 7.41 -2.92
N GLN A 74 3.38 7.59 -4.18
CA GLN A 74 3.88 8.86 -4.69
C GLN A 74 2.83 9.53 -5.57
N ALA A 75 2.34 10.68 -5.14
CA ALA A 75 1.38 11.47 -5.90
C ALA A 75 1.95 12.85 -6.26
N SER A 76 1.81 13.25 -7.52
CA SER A 76 2.19 14.59 -7.96
C SER A 76 1.08 15.65 -7.77
N GLU A 77 -0.11 15.23 -7.33
CA GLU A 77 -1.24 16.11 -6.98
C GLU A 77 -1.79 15.97 -5.55
N LYS A 78 -2.10 14.77 -5.08
CA LYS A 78 -2.57 14.54 -3.70
C LYS A 78 -2.73 13.06 -3.41
N ILE A 79 -2.71 12.74 -2.13
CA ILE A 79 -3.11 11.44 -1.59
C ILE A 79 -4.32 11.66 -0.69
N THR A 80 -5.43 11.00 -0.98
CA THR A 80 -6.66 11.13 -0.19
C THR A 80 -7.24 9.78 0.17
N SER A 81 -8.04 9.70 1.24
CA SER A 81 -8.86 8.53 1.52
C SER A 81 -10.35 8.86 1.59
N ARG A 82 -11.22 7.85 1.58
CA ARG A 82 -12.60 7.99 2.06
C ARG A 82 -12.66 7.89 3.58
N GLU A 83 -13.76 8.35 4.17
CA GLU A 83 -14.01 8.25 5.62
C GLU A 83 -14.10 6.81 6.11
N ASN A 84 -14.59 5.89 5.27
CA ASN A 84 -14.70 4.46 5.58
C ASN A 84 -13.49 3.64 5.09
N ALA A 85 -12.44 4.29 4.60
CA ALA A 85 -11.20 3.61 4.27
C ALA A 85 -10.48 3.18 5.57
N GLU A 86 -9.79 2.05 5.51
CA GLU A 86 -8.95 1.57 6.61
C GLU A 86 -7.58 1.18 6.07
N ILE A 87 -6.53 1.83 6.58
CA ILE A 87 -5.16 1.48 6.26
C ILE A 87 -4.61 0.71 7.46
N SER A 88 -4.28 -0.57 7.27
CA SER A 88 -3.77 -1.42 8.35
C SER A 88 -2.32 -1.80 8.09
N LEU A 89 -1.44 -1.38 8.99
CA LEU A 89 -0.02 -1.75 8.98
C LEU A 89 0.23 -2.87 9.99
N TYR A 90 0.69 -4.01 9.51
CA TYR A 90 1.07 -5.15 10.34
C TYR A 90 2.58 -5.15 10.63
N ASP A 91 3.05 -6.06 11.47
CA ASP A 91 4.48 -6.21 11.79
C ASP A 91 5.32 -6.31 10.50
N GLY A 92 6.43 -5.58 10.41
CA GLY A 92 7.27 -5.51 9.21
C GLY A 92 6.73 -4.65 8.05
N ALA A 93 5.60 -3.95 8.23
CA ALA A 93 5.06 -3.02 7.25
C ALA A 93 5.72 -1.63 7.34
N THR A 94 5.86 -0.96 6.19
CA THR A 94 6.17 0.46 6.09
C THR A 94 5.29 1.09 5.02
N LEU A 95 4.70 2.25 5.31
CA LEU A 95 3.95 3.07 4.36
C LEU A 95 4.66 4.41 4.18
N ASN A 96 5.13 4.67 2.96
CA ASN A 96 5.69 5.96 2.57
C ASN A 96 4.63 6.73 1.79
N LEU A 97 4.28 7.93 2.24
CA LEU A 97 3.38 8.84 1.55
C LEU A 97 4.18 10.03 1.04
N VAL A 98 4.34 10.12 -0.28
CA VAL A 98 5.14 11.15 -0.94
C VAL A 98 4.21 12.00 -1.80
N SER A 99 3.86 13.19 -1.33
CA SER A 99 3.18 14.20 -2.13
C SER A 99 4.13 15.37 -2.41
N SER A 100 3.91 16.11 -3.50
CA SER A 100 4.73 17.29 -3.78
C SER A 100 4.54 18.35 -2.67
N SER A 101 5.54 19.21 -2.47
CA SER A 101 5.63 20.12 -1.31
C SER A 101 4.44 21.08 -1.12
N ASN A 102 3.60 21.23 -2.14
CA ASN A 102 2.45 22.15 -2.15
C ASN A 102 1.10 21.43 -2.06
N GLN A 103 1.08 20.15 -1.72
CA GLN A 103 -0.08 19.27 -1.85
C GLN A 103 -0.29 18.39 -0.64
N SER A 104 -1.55 18.08 -0.36
CA SER A 104 -1.98 17.47 0.89
C SER A 104 -2.02 15.94 0.84
N VAL A 105 -1.71 15.35 1.99
CA VAL A 105 -2.08 13.99 2.35
C VAL A 105 -3.27 14.10 3.30
N ASP A 106 -4.47 13.83 2.80
CA ASP A 106 -5.71 13.92 3.57
C ASP A 106 -6.31 12.52 3.77
N LEU A 107 -5.99 11.89 4.89
CA LEU A 107 -6.53 10.60 5.27
C LEU A 107 -7.69 10.80 6.24
N TYR A 108 -8.91 10.65 5.72
CA TYR A 108 -10.16 10.80 6.47
C TYR A 108 -10.59 9.50 7.16
N GLY A 109 -10.04 8.37 6.71
CA GLY A 109 -10.33 7.05 7.23
C GLY A 109 -9.45 6.67 8.42
N LYS A 110 -9.59 5.44 8.87
CA LYS A 110 -8.75 4.88 9.93
C LYS A 110 -7.36 4.54 9.39
N VAL A 111 -6.33 4.81 10.19
CA VAL A 111 -4.92 4.43 9.97
C VAL A 111 -4.40 3.74 11.22
#